data_AF-A0A0A1HRN4-F1
#
_entry.id   AF-A0A0A1HRN4-F1
#
_cell.length_a   1.000
_cell.length_b   1.000
_cell.length_c   1.000
_cell.angle_alpha   90.00
_cell.angle_beta   90.00
_cell.angle_gamma   90.00
#
_symmetry.space_group_name_H-M   'P 1'
#
loop_
_entity.id
_entity.type
_entity.pdbx_description
1 polymer ?
#
loop_
_entity_poly.entity_id
_entity_poly.type
_entity_poly.pdbx_seq_one_letter_code
_entity_poly.pdbx_strand_id
1 'polypeptide(L)'
;MKVFNGVNDRLIGYLGNVSEQGLMLISTLPLMVGADFELHLKIPADEGPQKNIKLKATCLWCHEDVTPQHFDAGFSLHGAPPEYGQLVGALQHYFSFHSLPASA
;
A
#
# COMPACT_ATOMS: atom_id res chain seq x y z
N MET A 1 -6.19 2.34 -3.13
CA MET A 1 -5.24 3.42 -3.54
C MET A 1 -4.31 2.89 -4.64
N LYS A 2 -3.89 3.70 -5.63
CA LYS A 2 -3.03 3.25 -6.74
C LYS A 2 -1.55 3.20 -6.33
N VAL A 3 -0.84 2.18 -6.80
CA VAL A 3 0.61 1.98 -6.58
C VAL A 3 1.32 1.82 -7.92
N PHE A 4 2.38 2.59 -8.10
CA PHE A 4 3.14 2.68 -9.34
C PHE A 4 4.55 2.14 -9.15
N ASN A 5 5.14 1.61 -10.22
CA ASN A 5 6.54 1.24 -10.28
C ASN A 5 7.40 2.51 -10.21
N GLY A 6 8.34 2.57 -9.27
CA GLY A 6 9.19 3.74 -9.05
C GLY A 6 10.18 4.02 -10.17
N VAL A 7 10.53 3.00 -10.97
CA VAL A 7 11.50 3.10 -12.07
C VAL A 7 10.88 3.64 -13.35
N ASN A 8 9.65 3.20 -13.69
CA ASN A 8 9.03 3.53 -14.99
C ASN A 8 7.65 4.21 -14.87
N ASP A 9 7.18 4.49 -13.66
CA ASP A 9 5.89 5.12 -13.32
C ASP A 9 4.65 4.42 -13.92
N ARG A 10 4.76 3.13 -14.27
CA ARG A 10 3.60 2.31 -14.68
C ARG A 10 2.83 1.83 -13.46
N LEU A 11 1.52 1.73 -13.59
CA LEU A 11 0.66 1.15 -12.55
C LEU A 11 1.05 -0.31 -12.32
N ILE A 12 1.42 -0.66 -11.07
CA ILE A 12 1.66 -2.03 -10.64
C ILE A 12 0.38 -2.66 -10.13
N GLY A 13 -0.43 -1.88 -9.41
CA GLY A 13 -1.66 -2.38 -8.81
C GLY A 13 -2.25 -1.40 -7.81
N TYR A 14 -2.98 -1.96 -6.86
CA TYR A 14 -3.70 -1.22 -5.84
C TYR A 14 -3.28 -1.71 -4.46
N LEU A 15 -3.16 -0.77 -3.53
CA LEU A 15 -2.94 -1.09 -2.13
C LEU A 15 -4.17 -1.85 -1.59
N GLY A 16 -3.95 -3.08 -1.12
CA GLY A 16 -4.96 -3.92 -0.49
C GLY A 16 -4.86 -3.92 1.05
N ASN A 17 -3.65 -3.90 1.60
CA ASN A 17 -3.43 -3.84 3.05
C ASN A 17 -2.11 -3.15 3.41
N VAL A 18 -1.97 -2.69 4.66
CA VAL A 18 -0.77 -2.06 5.21
C VAL A 18 -0.50 -2.53 6.63
N SER A 19 0.78 -2.55 6.99
CA SER A 19 1.27 -2.62 8.37
C SER A 19 2.46 -1.67 8.51
N GLU A 20 3.04 -1.56 9.71
CA GLU A 20 4.22 -0.69 9.91
C GLU A 20 5.44 -1.12 9.08
N GLN A 21 5.57 -2.41 8.78
CA GLN A 21 6.77 -2.98 8.12
C GLN A 21 6.49 -3.54 6.72
N GLY A 22 5.28 -3.42 6.21
CA GLY A 22 4.91 -4.08 4.96
C GLY A 22 3.58 -3.62 4.39
N LEU A 23 3.32 -4.05 3.17
CA LEU A 23 2.05 -3.80 2.48
C LEU A 23 1.66 -4.99 1.62
N MET A 24 0.38 -5.06 1.27
CA MET A 24 -0.15 -5.98 0.28
C MET A 24 -0.64 -5.20 -0.93
N LEU A 25 -0.26 -5.66 -2.12
CA LEU A 25 -0.76 -5.17 -3.39
C LEU A 25 -1.68 -6.18 -4.05
N ILE A 26 -2.75 -5.68 -4.65
CA ILE A 26 -3.60 -6.40 -5.60
C ILE A 26 -3.20 -5.93 -7.00
N SER A 27 -2.74 -6.84 -7.83
CA SER A 27 -2.20 -6.56 -9.18
C SER A 27 -2.87 -7.41 -10.25
N THR A 28 -2.75 -7.04 -11.52
CA THR A 28 -3.24 -7.85 -12.66
C THR A 28 -2.14 -8.67 -13.33
N LEU A 29 -0.91 -8.59 -12.81
CA LEU A 29 0.25 -9.30 -13.31
C LEU A 29 1.00 -9.91 -12.12
N PRO A 30 1.50 -11.15 -12.24
CA PRO A 30 2.27 -11.77 -11.18
C PRO A 30 3.55 -10.97 -10.90
N LEU A 31 3.84 -10.75 -9.62
CA LEU A 31 5.03 -10.04 -9.15
C LEU A 31 6.10 -11.03 -8.70
N MET A 32 7.35 -10.78 -9.10
CA MET A 32 8.47 -11.67 -8.83
C MET A 32 8.78 -11.74 -7.33
N VAL A 33 8.61 -12.92 -6.73
CA VAL A 33 8.98 -13.19 -5.34
C VAL A 33 10.50 -13.14 -5.15
N GLY A 34 10.95 -12.55 -4.05
CA GLY A 34 12.36 -12.35 -3.71
C GLY A 34 13.01 -11.12 -4.37
N ALA A 35 12.31 -10.46 -5.30
CA ALA A 35 12.82 -9.25 -5.94
C ALA A 35 12.46 -7.99 -5.14
N ASP A 36 13.35 -6.99 -5.26
CA ASP A 36 13.15 -5.66 -4.71
C ASP A 36 12.43 -4.75 -5.71
N PHE A 37 11.49 -3.96 -5.20
CA PHE A 37 10.69 -3.04 -5.97
C PHE A 37 10.81 -1.64 -5.39
N GLU A 38 10.93 -0.65 -6.28
CA GLU A 38 10.61 0.73 -5.96
C GLU A 38 9.12 0.93 -6.20
N LEU A 39 8.40 1.35 -5.16
CA LEU A 39 6.95 1.53 -5.18
C LEU A 39 6.60 2.99 -4.86
N HIS A 40 5.73 3.58 -5.66
CA HIS A 40 5.21 4.93 -5.44
C HIS A 40 3.71 4.85 -5.13
N LEU A 41 3.34 5.17 -3.89
CA LEU A 41 1.96 5.29 -3.46
C LEU A 41 1.49 6.72 -3.76
N LYS A 42 0.47 6.82 -4.60
CA LYS A 42 -0.12 8.08 -5.04
C LYS A 42 -1.39 8.34 -4.24
N ILE A 43 -1.30 9.16 -3.18
CA ILE A 43 -2.44 9.50 -2.31
C ILE A 43 -3.23 10.66 -2.95
N PRO A 44 -4.53 10.48 -3.23
CA PRO A 44 -5.39 11.58 -3.66
C PRO A 44 -5.46 12.66 -2.57
N ALA A 45 -5.38 13.93 -2.95
CA ALA A 45 -5.65 15.04 -2.06
C ALA A 45 -6.93 15.75 -2.54
N ASP A 46 -7.87 16.01 -1.63
CA ASP A 46 -9.09 16.75 -1.95
C ASP A 46 -8.78 18.21 -2.31
N GLU A 47 -7.82 18.81 -1.59
CA GLU A 47 -7.24 20.11 -1.91
C GLU A 47 -5.71 20.06 -1.77
N GLY A 48 -4.97 20.71 -2.69
CA GLY A 48 -3.51 20.78 -2.68
C GLY A 48 -2.80 19.72 -3.55
N PRO A 49 -1.45 19.67 -3.49
CA PRO A 49 -0.68 18.78 -4.35
C PRO A 49 -0.85 17.31 -3.94
N GLN A 50 -0.93 16.43 -4.94
CA GLN A 50 -0.94 14.99 -4.76
C GLN A 50 0.28 14.53 -3.93
N LYS A 51 0.03 13.79 -2.84
CA LYS A 51 1.11 13.27 -2.00
C LYS A 51 1.60 11.94 -2.58
N ASN A 52 2.92 11.85 -2.76
CA ASN A 52 3.57 10.63 -3.24
C ASN A 52 4.49 10.08 -2.16
N ILE A 53 4.26 8.84 -1.73
CA ILE A 53 5.14 8.13 -0.80
C ILE A 53 5.99 7.15 -1.61
N LYS A 54 7.31 7.27 -1.49
CA LYS A 54 8.26 6.37 -2.16
C LYS A 54 8.71 5.30 -1.18
N LEU A 55 8.63 4.04 -1.60
CA LEU A 55 8.99 2.88 -0.79
C LEU A 55 9.98 1.99 -1.56
N LYS A 56 10.87 1.34 -0.83
CA LYS A 56 11.65 0.20 -1.32
C LYS A 56 11.23 -1.04 -0.54
N ALA A 57 10.88 -2.11 -1.24
CA ALA A 57 10.29 -3.28 -0.62
C ALA A 57 10.60 -4.57 -1.38
N THR A 58 10.77 -5.67 -0.66
CA THR A 58 10.94 -7.01 -1.22
C THR A 58 9.60 -7.72 -1.29
N CYS A 59 9.26 -8.29 -2.45
CA CYS A 59 8.10 -9.17 -2.60
C CYS A 59 8.38 -10.50 -1.88
N LEU A 60 7.58 -10.86 -0.89
CA LEU A 60 7.76 -12.08 -0.11
C LEU A 60 6.93 -13.25 -0.64
N TRP A 61 5.79 -12.96 -1.26
CA TRP A 61 4.88 -13.94 -1.81
C TRP A 61 3.99 -13.29 -2.88
N CYS A 62 3.49 -14.09 -3.81
CA CYS A 62 2.54 -13.68 -4.84
C CYS A 62 1.64 -14.86 -5.19
N HIS A 63 0.33 -14.71 -5.05
CA HIS A 63 -0.65 -15.76 -5.31
C HIS A 63 -1.79 -15.21 -6.16
N GLU A 64 -2.38 -16.05 -7.01
CA GLU A 64 -3.62 -15.68 -7.69
C GLU A 64 -4.74 -15.54 -6.66
N ASP A 65 -5.50 -14.45 -6.75
CA ASP A 65 -6.66 -14.18 -5.92
C ASP A 65 -7.85 -15.05 -6.36
N VAL A 66 -8.89 -15.13 -5.54
CA VAL A 66 -10.16 -15.78 -5.91
C VAL A 66 -10.81 -15.12 -7.13
N THR A 67 -10.48 -13.85 -7.37
CA THR A 67 -10.84 -13.13 -8.60
C THR A 67 -9.87 -13.51 -9.71
N PRO A 68 -10.32 -14.17 -10.80
CA PRO A 68 -9.43 -14.59 -11.88
C PRO A 68 -8.61 -13.42 -12.43
N GLN A 69 -7.35 -13.67 -12.79
CA GLN A 69 -6.41 -12.66 -13.34
C GLN A 69 -5.96 -11.57 -12.37
N HIS A 70 -6.33 -11.66 -11.09
CA HIS A 70 -5.78 -10.81 -10.04
C HIS A 70 -4.81 -11.59 -9.18
N PHE A 71 -3.78 -10.90 -8.68
CA PHE A 71 -2.75 -11.47 -7.82
C PHE A 71 -2.59 -10.62 -6.58
N ASP A 72 -2.65 -11.28 -5.43
CA ASP A 72 -2.23 -10.70 -4.16
C ASP A 72 -0.73 -10.92 -3.99
N ALA A 73 -0.02 -9.86 -3.64
CA ALA A 73 1.40 -9.90 -3.37
C ALA A 73 1.74 -9.14 -2.08
N GLY A 74 2.44 -9.80 -1.18
CA GLY A 74 2.88 -9.22 0.09
C GLY A 74 4.33 -8.75 0.03
N PHE A 75 4.57 -7.57 0.58
CA PHE A 75 5.85 -6.89 0.56
C PHE A 75 6.34 -6.57 1.96
N SER A 76 7.65 -6.76 2.19
CA SER A 76 8.35 -6.23 3.36
C SER A 76 9.14 -4.99 2.97
N LEU A 77 9.03 -3.92 3.75
CA LEU A 77 9.73 -2.67 3.52
C LEU A 77 11.19 -2.77 3.96
N HIS A 78 12.10 -2.17 3.19
CA HIS A 78 13.50 -1.97 3.60
C HIS A 78 13.66 -0.86 4.66
N GLY A 79 12.56 -0.21 5.01
CA GLY A 79 12.47 0.91 5.95
C GLY A 79 11.23 1.73 5.62
N ALA A 80 10.40 2.00 6.62
CA ALA A 80 9.21 2.81 6.46
C ALA A 80 9.58 4.31 6.58
N PRO A 81 9.36 5.13 5.54
CA PRO A 81 9.52 6.57 5.69
C PRO A 81 8.42 7.14 6.61
N PRO A 82 8.64 8.27 7.28
CA PRO A 82 7.67 8.85 8.21
C PRO A 82 6.28 9.06 7.61
N GLU A 83 6.20 9.43 6.33
CA GLU A 83 4.94 9.63 5.60
C GLU A 83 4.14 8.34 5.46
N TYR A 84 4.83 7.20 5.36
CA TYR A 84 4.18 5.88 5.34
C TYR A 84 3.58 5.55 6.71
N GLY A 85 4.31 5.82 7.80
CA GLY A 85 3.77 5.66 9.15
C GLY A 85 2.54 6.54 9.42
N GLN A 86 2.55 7.78 8.92
CA GLN A 86 1.38 8.67 8.97
C GLN A 86 0.19 8.10 8.21
N LEU A 87 0.40 7.52 7.03
CA LEU A 87 -0.64 6.83 6.27
C LEU A 87 -1.22 5.64 7.05
N VAL A 88 -0.36 4.79 7.62
CA VAL A 88 -0.79 3.63 8.43
C VAL A 88 -1.63 4.11 9.62
N GLY A 89 -1.16 5.10 10.38
CA GLY A 89 -1.89 5.65 11.51
C GLY A 89 -3.23 6.30 11.12
N ALA A 90 -3.27 7.00 9.98
CA ALA A 90 -4.51 7.59 9.47
C ALA A 90 -5.54 6.51 9.09
N LEU A 91 -5.10 5.44 8.40
CA LEU A 91 -5.98 4.32 8.04
C LEU A 91 -6.47 3.57 9.29
N GLN A 92 -5.58 3.30 10.25
CA GLN A 92 -5.95 2.68 11.52
C GLN A 92 -7.00 3.53 12.27
N HIS A 93 -6.78 4.84 12.38
CA HIS A 93 -7.73 5.73 13.04
C HIS A 93 -9.08 5.76 12.31
N TYR A 94 -9.07 5.82 10.97
CA TYR A 94 -10.28 5.89 10.15
C TYR A 94 -11.13 4.63 10.22
N PHE A 95 -10.51 3.45 10.20
CA PHE A 95 -11.21 2.16 10.26
C PHE A 95 -11.47 1.64 11.68
N SER A 96 -11.07 2.39 12.71
CA SER A 96 -11.36 2.06 14.10
C SER A 96 -12.74 2.54 14.52
N PHE A 97 -13.41 1.75 15.36
CA PHE A 97 -14.65 2.18 16.01
C PHE A 97 -14.31 3.05 17.21
N HIS A 98 -14.64 4.34 17.13
CA HIS A 98 -14.55 5.24 18.28
C HIS A 98 -15.89 5.26 19.00
N SER A 99 -15.88 5.04 20.32
CA SER A 99 -17.09 5.17 21.14
C SER A 99 -17.55 6.63 21.09
N LEU A 100 -18.79 6.88 20.67
CA LEU A 100 -19.42 8.17 20.94
C LEU A 100 -19.54 8.33 22.46
N PRO A 101 -19.23 9.51 23.03
CA PRO A 101 -19.50 9.73 24.44
C PRO A 101 -20.99 9.50 24.67
N ALA A 102 -21.33 8.65 25.65
CA ALA A 102 -22.70 8.47 26.06
C ALA A 102 -23.24 9.86 26.46
N SER A 103 -24.22 10.36 25.71
CA SER A 103 -24.91 11.60 26.06
C SER A 103 -25.41 11.47 27.50
N ALA A 104 -24.93 12.35 28.37
CA ALA A 104 -25.42 12.53 29.74
C ALA A 104 -26.73 13.35 29.73
#